data_AF-X1E1Y2-F1
#
_entry.id   AF-X1E1Y2-F1
#
_cell.length_a   1.000
_cell.length_b   1.000
_cell.length_c   1.000
_cell.angle_alpha   90.00
_cell.angle_beta   90.00
_cell.angle_gamma   90.00
#
_symmetry.space_group_name_H-M   'P 1'
#
loop_
_entity.id
_entity.type
_entity.pdbx_description
1 polymer ?
#
loop_
_entity_poly.entity_id
_entity_poly.type
_entity_poly.pdbx_seq_one_letter_code
_entity_poly.pdbx_strand_id
1 'polypeptide(L)'
;FNKLGIIIGMMIFTIIAKESGIFQYLALKVIKYSKGNSLILLISLSLLAGFLSSILDEITTLLFLANITLAITHILEISPLPFLISEIIFANIGGLATYVGTPANIMIGSAAKLNFYDFIYHTTPISIILILFNVFYFVILFKNTFKKNNTQNDIILQLNKIDERKAITNLPLLKNSLLILVITIISSFFSHLINLDLSIVYLLGAMILLFVSHNKPDEIYAQIDWRIIFFLIGLNVLAGTLKENGFIEIVSSRLLT
;
A
#
# COMPACT_ATOMS: atom_id res chain seq x y z
N PHE A 1 20.58 -3.08 -9.01
CA PHE A 1 19.92 -4.36 -9.34
C PHE A 1 19.04 -4.87 -8.19
N ASN A 2 19.52 -4.94 -6.94
CA ASN A 2 18.73 -5.42 -5.78
C ASN A 2 17.37 -4.71 -5.63
N LYS A 3 17.29 -3.40 -5.90
CA LYS A 3 16.04 -2.60 -5.86
C LYS A 3 14.89 -3.19 -6.69
N LEU A 4 15.18 -3.63 -7.91
CA LEU A 4 14.16 -4.17 -8.83
C LEU A 4 13.63 -5.51 -8.33
N GLY A 5 14.48 -6.33 -7.72
CA GLY A 5 14.08 -7.61 -7.12
C GLY A 5 13.08 -7.44 -5.97
N ILE A 6 13.29 -6.43 -5.12
CA ILE A 6 12.35 -6.09 -4.04
C ILE A 6 10.98 -5.74 -4.64
N ILE A 7 10.96 -4.85 -5.64
CA ILE A 7 9.73 -4.36 -6.26
C ILE A 7 8.97 -5.50 -6.94
N ILE A 8 9.65 -6.33 -7.73
CA ILE A 8 9.03 -7.47 -8.42
C ILE A 8 8.47 -8.48 -7.42
N GLY A 9 9.25 -8.85 -6.40
CA GLY A 9 8.78 -9.76 -5.35
C GLY A 9 7.54 -9.21 -4.64
N MET A 10 7.54 -7.92 -4.34
CA MET A 10 6.42 -7.25 -3.68
C MET A 10 5.15 -7.18 -4.53
N MET A 11 5.29 -6.90 -5.83
CA MET A 11 4.17 -6.87 -6.77
C MET A 11 3.56 -8.26 -6.91
N ILE A 12 4.39 -9.30 -7.13
CA ILE A 12 3.92 -10.70 -7.20
C ILE A 12 3.17 -11.08 -5.93
N PHE A 13 3.75 -10.77 -4.76
CA PHE A 13 3.12 -11.04 -3.47
C PHE A 13 1.74 -10.36 -3.38
N THR A 14 1.66 -9.07 -3.71
CA THR A 14 0.44 -8.27 -3.58
C THR A 14 -0.65 -8.74 -4.55
N ILE A 15 -0.29 -9.11 -5.78
CA ILE A 15 -1.19 -9.68 -6.79
C ILE A 15 -1.81 -10.99 -6.27
N ILE A 16 -0.99 -11.92 -5.78
CA ILE A 16 -1.49 -13.21 -5.27
C ILE A 16 -2.34 -13.02 -4.01
N ALA A 17 -1.90 -12.17 -3.07
CA ALA A 17 -2.65 -11.87 -1.86
C ALA A 17 -4.02 -11.27 -2.19
N LYS A 18 -4.13 -10.51 -3.28
CA LYS A 18 -5.40 -9.90 -3.72
C LYS A 18 -6.43 -10.94 -4.11
N GLU A 19 -6.00 -12.00 -4.77
CA GLU A 19 -6.86 -13.09 -5.19
C GLU A 19 -7.47 -13.87 -4.03
N SER A 20 -6.88 -13.79 -2.82
CA SER A 20 -7.43 -14.41 -1.62
C SER A 20 -8.69 -13.70 -1.08
N GLY A 21 -9.02 -12.53 -1.62
CA GLY A 21 -10.15 -11.71 -1.16
C GLY A 21 -9.90 -10.97 0.16
N ILE A 22 -8.66 -10.98 0.68
CA ILE A 22 -8.34 -10.36 1.98
C ILE A 22 -8.66 -8.87 2.00
N PHE A 23 -8.36 -8.16 0.92
CA PHE A 23 -8.63 -6.73 0.81
C PHE A 23 -10.14 -6.45 0.82
N GLN A 24 -10.92 -7.26 0.11
CA GLN A 24 -12.38 -7.10 0.02
C GLN A 24 -13.01 -7.35 1.39
N TYR A 25 -12.55 -8.41 2.07
CA TYR A 25 -12.96 -8.72 3.44
C TYR A 25 -12.67 -7.56 4.40
N LEU A 26 -11.46 -7.00 4.39
CA LEU A 26 -11.07 -5.89 5.27
C LEU A 26 -11.89 -4.63 4.99
N ALA A 27 -12.06 -4.27 3.72
CA ALA A 27 -12.83 -3.10 3.34
C ALA A 27 -14.31 -3.22 3.75
N LEU A 28 -14.95 -4.38 3.51
CA LEU A 28 -16.33 -4.63 3.95
C LEU A 28 -16.47 -4.59 5.48
N LYS A 29 -15.48 -5.09 6.21
CA LYS A 29 -15.45 -5.03 7.67
C LYS A 29 -15.40 -3.58 8.17
N VAL A 30 -14.57 -2.75 7.54
CA VAL A 30 -14.48 -1.31 7.81
C VAL A 30 -15.78 -0.58 7.46
N ILE A 31 -16.39 -0.93 6.32
CA ILE A 31 -17.68 -0.37 5.90
C ILE A 31 -18.76 -0.68 6.94
N LYS A 32 -18.86 -1.93 7.41
CA LYS A 32 -19.80 -2.30 8.48
C LYS A 32 -19.52 -1.58 9.79
N TYR A 33 -18.25 -1.43 10.15
CA TYR A 33 -17.84 -0.70 11.35
C TYR A 33 -18.32 0.77 11.33
N SER A 34 -18.39 1.39 10.15
CA SER A 34 -18.87 2.77 10.00
C SER A 34 -20.35 2.95 10.36
N LYS A 35 -21.15 1.88 10.36
CA LYS A 35 -22.59 1.88 10.63
C LYS A 35 -23.36 2.96 9.84
N GLY A 36 -22.96 3.21 8.60
CA GLY A 36 -23.59 4.21 7.72
C GLY A 36 -23.19 5.66 7.99
N ASN A 37 -22.32 5.94 8.95
CA ASN A 37 -21.79 7.28 9.15
C ASN A 37 -20.68 7.58 8.14
N SER A 38 -20.95 8.51 7.21
CA SER A 38 -20.02 8.85 6.12
C SER A 38 -18.67 9.39 6.61
N LEU A 39 -18.63 10.09 7.75
CA LEU A 39 -17.37 10.60 8.31
C LEU A 39 -16.52 9.46 8.89
N ILE A 40 -17.15 8.54 9.64
CA ILE A 40 -16.46 7.35 10.17
C ILE A 40 -16.01 6.47 9.01
N LEU A 41 -16.85 6.31 7.98
CA LEU A 41 -16.51 5.56 6.77
C LEU A 41 -15.28 6.15 6.07
N LEU A 42 -15.27 7.47 5.86
CA LEU A 42 -14.17 8.17 5.20
C LEU A 42 -12.85 7.93 5.93
N ILE A 43 -12.84 8.19 7.25
CA ILE A 43 -11.63 8.03 8.06
C ILE A 43 -11.20 6.56 8.11
N SER A 44 -12.14 5.63 8.25
CA SER A 44 -11.80 4.21 8.38
C SER A 44 -11.28 3.61 7.07
N LEU A 45 -11.85 3.97 5.91
CA LEU A 45 -11.32 3.56 4.60
C LEU A 45 -9.96 4.18 4.33
N SER A 46 -9.77 5.45 4.69
CA SER A 46 -8.47 6.12 4.52
C SER A 46 -7.39 5.50 5.40
N LEU A 47 -7.70 5.19 6.67
CA LEU A 47 -6.78 4.48 7.56
C LEU A 47 -6.48 3.07 7.05
N LEU A 48 -7.47 2.37 6.48
CA LEU A 48 -7.24 1.08 5.83
C LEU A 48 -6.30 1.22 4.63
N ALA A 49 -6.47 2.26 3.80
CA ALA A 49 -5.58 2.55 2.67
C ALA A 49 -4.14 2.78 3.12
N GLY A 50 -3.93 3.62 4.14
CA GLY A 50 -2.60 3.86 4.71
C GLY A 50 -1.99 2.61 5.32
N PHE A 51 -2.77 1.84 6.08
CA PHE A 51 -2.29 0.59 6.66
C PHE A 51 -1.87 -0.43 5.59
N LEU A 52 -2.74 -0.68 4.61
CA LEU A 52 -2.44 -1.60 3.52
C LEU A 52 -1.21 -1.14 2.73
N SER A 53 -1.14 0.15 2.38
CA SER A 53 0.00 0.70 1.63
C SER A 53 1.32 0.72 2.41
N SER A 54 1.29 0.69 3.75
CA SER A 54 2.50 0.54 4.55
C SER A 54 3.11 -0.87 4.44
N ILE A 55 2.30 -1.85 4.07
CA ILE A 55 2.69 -3.25 4.02
C ILE A 55 2.71 -3.79 2.59
N LEU A 56 2.01 -3.15 1.65
CA LEU A 56 1.68 -3.62 0.30
C LEU A 56 1.96 -2.54 -0.73
N ASP A 57 1.96 -2.92 -2.02
CA ASP A 57 2.10 -1.95 -3.11
C ASP A 57 0.96 -0.92 -3.13
N GLU A 58 1.32 0.36 -3.18
CA GLU A 58 0.39 1.49 -3.12
C GLU A 58 -0.61 1.48 -4.29
N ILE A 59 -0.13 1.25 -5.51
CA ILE A 59 -0.95 1.33 -6.73
C ILE A 59 -2.02 0.25 -6.70
N THR A 60 -1.63 -0.98 -6.37
CA THR A 60 -2.57 -2.09 -6.27
C THR A 60 -3.59 -1.85 -5.16
N THR A 61 -3.15 -1.31 -4.02
CA THR A 61 -4.01 -0.97 -2.88
C THR A 61 -5.05 0.09 -3.26
N LEU A 62 -4.63 1.17 -3.93
CA LEU A 62 -5.52 2.26 -4.34
C LEU A 62 -6.50 1.84 -5.43
N LEU A 63 -6.05 1.11 -6.44
CA LEU A 63 -6.95 0.60 -7.48
C LEU A 63 -8.01 -0.32 -6.89
N PHE A 64 -7.64 -1.12 -5.89
CA PHE A 64 -8.56 -2.00 -5.22
C PHE A 64 -9.57 -1.23 -4.36
N LEU A 65 -9.08 -0.38 -3.45
CA LEU A 65 -9.96 0.39 -2.57
C LEU A 65 -10.87 1.34 -3.35
N ALA A 66 -10.36 2.00 -4.40
CA ALA A 66 -11.16 2.90 -5.22
C ALA A 66 -12.40 2.21 -5.80
N ASN A 67 -12.28 0.96 -6.27
CA ASN A 67 -13.44 0.21 -6.78
C ASN A 67 -14.48 -0.05 -5.69
N ILE A 68 -14.04 -0.40 -4.48
CA ILE A 68 -14.94 -0.62 -3.35
C ILE A 68 -15.58 0.71 -2.93
N THR A 69 -14.77 1.76 -2.84
CA THR A 69 -15.18 3.10 -2.44
C THR A 69 -16.24 3.64 -3.39
N LEU A 70 -16.02 3.52 -4.70
CA LEU A 70 -17.04 3.87 -5.71
C LEU A 70 -18.34 3.09 -5.50
N ALA A 71 -18.26 1.77 -5.30
CA ALA A 71 -19.43 0.93 -5.08
C ALA A 71 -20.19 1.32 -3.80
N ILE A 72 -19.49 1.53 -2.68
CA ILE A 72 -20.15 1.88 -1.43
C ILE A 72 -20.71 3.29 -1.45
N THR A 73 -20.00 4.26 -2.04
CA THR A 73 -20.50 5.64 -2.13
C THR A 73 -21.69 5.74 -3.06
N HIS A 74 -21.76 4.89 -4.10
CA HIS A 74 -22.94 4.75 -4.94
C HIS A 74 -24.13 4.18 -4.17
N ILE A 75 -23.93 3.13 -3.36
CA ILE A 75 -24.99 2.56 -2.49
C ILE A 75 -25.47 3.59 -1.46
N LEU A 76 -24.56 4.42 -0.93
CA LEU A 76 -24.85 5.45 0.06
C LEU A 76 -25.38 6.75 -0.56
N GLU A 77 -25.45 6.85 -1.88
CA GLU A 77 -25.83 8.05 -2.63
C GLU A 77 -25.03 9.30 -2.22
N ILE A 78 -23.73 9.12 -1.97
CA ILE A 78 -22.80 10.21 -1.63
C ILE A 78 -21.71 10.34 -2.69
N SER A 79 -21.11 11.53 -2.78
CA SER A 79 -20.00 11.76 -3.70
C SER A 79 -18.78 10.92 -3.29
N PRO A 80 -18.16 10.16 -4.23
CA PRO A 80 -16.93 9.39 -3.97
C PRO A 80 -15.69 10.26 -3.80
N LEU A 81 -15.72 11.48 -4.34
CA LEU A 81 -14.52 12.30 -4.49
C LEU A 81 -13.78 12.56 -3.16
N PRO A 82 -14.44 12.91 -2.03
CA PRO A 82 -13.76 13.07 -0.75
C PRO A 82 -13.05 11.81 -0.27
N PHE A 83 -13.64 10.63 -0.50
CA PHE A 83 -13.10 9.35 -0.06
C PHE A 83 -11.88 8.96 -0.88
N LEU A 84 -11.94 9.10 -2.21
CA LEU A 84 -10.80 8.80 -3.08
C LEU A 84 -9.60 9.71 -2.78
N ILE A 85 -9.85 11.02 -2.57
CA ILE A 85 -8.78 11.96 -2.22
C ILE A 85 -8.16 11.60 -0.87
N SER A 86 -8.97 11.29 0.13
CA SER A 86 -8.45 10.93 1.45
C SER A 86 -7.70 9.59 1.43
N GLU A 87 -8.19 8.60 0.69
CA GLU A 87 -7.51 7.32 0.50
C GLU A 87 -6.14 7.50 -0.17
N ILE A 88 -6.04 8.30 -1.23
CA ILE A 88 -4.77 8.59 -1.91
C ILE A 88 -3.77 9.23 -0.94
N ILE A 89 -4.20 10.23 -0.17
CA ILE A 89 -3.33 10.94 0.78
C ILE A 89 -2.86 9.97 1.88
N PHE A 90 -3.76 9.20 2.47
CA PHE A 90 -3.39 8.26 3.52
C PHE A 90 -2.55 7.09 3.00
N ALA A 91 -2.81 6.59 1.79
CA ALA A 91 -1.99 5.56 1.16
C ALA A 91 -0.55 6.06 0.95
N ASN A 92 -0.36 7.29 0.44
CA ASN A 92 0.97 7.89 0.30
C ASN A 92 1.70 8.03 1.65
N ILE A 93 0.99 8.52 2.68
CA ILE A 93 1.58 8.64 4.03
C ILE A 93 1.90 7.25 4.63
N GLY A 94 1.02 6.28 4.41
CA GLY A 94 1.22 4.89 4.82
C GLY A 94 2.41 4.22 4.13
N GLY A 95 2.50 4.36 2.81
CA GLY A 95 3.62 3.90 2.00
C GLY A 95 4.96 4.53 2.41
N LEU A 96 4.95 5.77 2.92
CA LEU A 96 6.12 6.41 3.51
C LEU A 96 6.62 5.74 4.81
N ALA A 97 5.76 5.03 5.54
CA ALA A 97 6.12 4.45 6.85
C ALA A 97 7.19 3.35 6.76
N THR A 98 7.27 2.64 5.64
CA THR A 98 8.15 1.47 5.51
C THR A 98 9.08 1.57 4.30
N TYR A 99 10.18 0.83 4.36
CA TYR A 99 11.19 0.80 3.29
C TYR A 99 10.59 0.34 1.95
N VAL A 100 9.60 -0.54 1.97
CA VAL A 100 9.06 -1.24 0.79
C VAL A 100 7.69 -0.72 0.36
N GLY A 101 7.10 0.23 1.09
CA GLY A 101 5.79 0.78 0.77
C GLY A 101 5.73 1.50 -0.59
N THR A 102 6.83 2.12 -1.03
CA THR A 102 6.91 2.76 -2.36
C THR A 102 8.26 2.51 -3.05
N PRO A 103 8.31 2.52 -4.40
CA PRO A 103 9.57 2.47 -5.14
C PRO A 103 10.54 3.60 -4.79
N ALA A 104 10.02 4.79 -4.47
CA ALA A 104 10.83 5.94 -4.06
C ALA A 104 11.57 5.67 -2.75
N ASN A 105 10.90 5.07 -1.76
CA ASN A 105 11.52 4.69 -0.49
C ASN A 105 12.65 3.67 -0.69
N ILE A 106 12.43 2.66 -1.52
CA ILE A 106 13.46 1.67 -1.87
C ILE A 106 14.68 2.37 -2.48
N MET A 107 14.46 3.35 -3.37
CA MET A 107 15.55 4.11 -3.97
C MET A 107 16.33 4.94 -2.96
N ILE A 108 15.64 5.67 -2.08
CA ILE A 108 16.24 6.52 -1.04
C ILE A 108 16.99 5.67 -0.02
N GLY A 109 16.33 4.66 0.56
CA GLY A 109 16.91 3.78 1.56
C GLY A 109 18.15 3.06 1.03
N SER A 110 18.12 2.58 -0.21
CA SER A 110 19.29 1.97 -0.85
C SER A 110 20.42 2.98 -1.11
N ALA A 111 20.10 4.21 -1.51
CA ALA A 111 21.11 5.24 -1.75
C ALA A 111 21.77 5.72 -0.44
N ALA A 112 20.99 5.84 0.62
CA ALA A 112 21.44 6.20 1.96
C ALA A 112 22.08 5.02 2.72
N LYS A 113 22.10 3.81 2.13
CA LYS A 113 22.58 2.57 2.76
C LYS A 113 21.90 2.26 4.11
N LEU A 114 20.63 2.63 4.24
CA LEU A 114 19.83 2.33 5.42
C LEU A 114 19.34 0.89 5.35
N ASN A 115 19.41 0.17 6.47
CA ASN A 115 18.74 -1.12 6.59
C ASN A 115 17.22 -0.92 6.82
N PHE A 116 16.46 -2.02 6.76
CA PHE A 116 15.00 -1.96 6.91
C PHE A 116 14.56 -1.38 8.26
N TYR A 117 15.27 -1.74 9.33
CA TYR A 117 14.99 -1.27 10.68
C TYR A 117 15.26 0.23 10.83
N ASP A 118 16.43 0.71 10.39
CA ASP A 118 16.82 2.12 10.46
C ASP A 118 15.80 2.99 9.72
N PHE A 119 15.36 2.53 8.55
CA PHE A 119 14.35 3.24 7.76
C PHE A 119 13.03 3.38 8.53
N ILE A 120 12.49 2.27 9.05
CA ILE A 120 11.25 2.27 9.85
C ILE A 120 11.39 3.14 11.09
N TYR A 121 12.52 3.03 11.81
CA TYR A 121 12.79 3.81 13.01
C TYR A 121 12.70 5.32 12.76
N HIS A 122 13.14 5.79 11.60
CA HIS A 122 13.07 7.20 11.23
C HIS A 122 11.75 7.62 10.58
N THR A 123 11.18 6.82 9.68
CA THR A 123 10.04 7.26 8.86
C THR A 123 8.68 6.91 9.46
N THR A 124 8.56 5.79 10.19
CA THR A 124 7.27 5.39 10.80
C THR A 124 6.75 6.41 11.81
N PRO A 125 7.55 6.97 12.73
CA PRO A 125 7.06 8.00 13.66
C PRO A 125 6.51 9.23 12.92
N ILE A 126 7.18 9.65 11.84
CA ILE A 126 6.75 10.78 11.00
C ILE A 126 5.42 10.45 10.32
N SER A 127 5.29 9.25 9.76
CA SER A 127 4.04 8.78 9.14
C SER A 127 2.87 8.77 10.14
N ILE A 128 3.10 8.30 11.39
CA ILE A 128 2.07 8.32 12.44
C ILE A 128 1.62 9.76 12.74
N ILE A 129 2.55 10.70 12.89
CA ILE A 129 2.23 12.12 13.13
C ILE A 129 1.40 12.67 11.97
N LEU A 130 1.79 12.38 10.73
CA LEU A 130 1.08 12.83 9.53
C LEU A 130 -0.32 12.20 9.42
N ILE A 131 -0.49 10.92 9.77
CA ILE A 131 -1.79 10.26 9.85
C ILE A 131 -2.66 10.96 10.88
N LEU A 132 -2.17 11.19 12.10
CA LEU A 132 -2.94 11.85 13.16
C LEU A 132 -3.37 13.26 12.75
N PHE A 133 -2.45 14.02 12.15
CA PHE A 133 -2.74 15.35 11.62
C PHE A 133 -3.81 15.30 10.52
N ASN A 134 -3.69 14.38 9.57
CA ASN A 134 -4.66 14.24 8.48
C ASN A 134 -6.02 13.74 8.98
N VAL A 135 -6.08 12.82 9.95
CA VAL A 135 -7.35 12.43 10.58
C VAL A 135 -8.04 13.65 11.17
N PHE A 136 -7.31 14.47 11.94
CA PHE A 136 -7.87 15.70 12.53
C PHE A 136 -8.34 16.68 11.45
N TYR A 137 -7.51 16.92 10.43
CA TYR A 137 -7.82 17.81 9.32
C TYR A 137 -9.07 17.37 8.54
N PHE A 138 -9.15 16.11 8.13
CA PHE A 138 -10.28 15.57 7.38
C PHE A 138 -11.56 15.53 8.22
N VAL A 139 -11.46 15.23 9.53
CA VAL A 139 -12.60 15.32 10.44
C VAL A 139 -13.15 16.74 10.45
N ILE A 140 -12.31 17.77 10.61
CA ILE A 140 -12.80 19.17 10.63
C ILE A 140 -13.37 19.57 9.28
N LEU A 141 -12.66 19.27 8.20
CA LEU A 141 -13.03 19.68 6.84
C LEU A 141 -14.38 19.09 6.42
N PHE A 142 -14.63 17.81 6.72
CA PHE A 142 -15.81 17.09 6.25
C PHE A 142 -16.91 16.91 7.31
N LYS A 143 -16.69 17.31 8.57
CA LYS A 143 -17.72 17.21 9.62
C LYS A 143 -19.01 17.92 9.22
N ASN A 144 -18.94 19.09 8.60
CA ASN A 144 -20.13 19.85 8.19
C ASN A 144 -20.78 19.27 6.92
N THR A 145 -19.97 18.80 5.97
CA THR A 145 -20.42 18.17 4.73
C THR A 145 -21.26 16.93 4.99
N PHE A 146 -20.84 16.08 5.94
CA PHE A 146 -21.53 14.83 6.24
C PHE A 146 -22.55 14.92 7.38
N LYS A 147 -22.62 16.03 8.14
CA LYS A 147 -23.66 16.25 9.17
C LYS A 147 -25.08 16.28 8.60
N LYS A 148 -25.21 16.61 7.30
CA LYS A 148 -26.50 16.76 6.60
C LYS A 148 -27.01 15.44 6.01
N ASN A 149 -26.15 14.42 5.90
CA ASN A 149 -26.46 13.10 5.36
C ASN A 149 -26.48 12.04 6.49
N ASN A 150 -27.27 12.28 7.54
CA ASN A 150 -27.65 11.19 8.46
C ASN A 150 -28.64 10.28 7.72
N THR A 151 -28.11 9.44 6.84
CA THR A 151 -28.91 8.55 6.01
C THR A 151 -29.35 7.32 6.81
N GLN A 152 -30.63 7.35 7.18
CA GLN A 152 -31.62 6.27 7.30
C GLN A 152 -31.16 4.86 7.74
N ASN A 153 -31.88 4.34 8.74
CA ASN A 153 -31.84 2.94 9.20
C ASN A 153 -31.87 1.91 8.05
N ASP A 154 -32.46 2.25 6.89
CA ASP A 154 -32.56 1.41 5.71
C ASP A 154 -31.20 1.05 5.08
N ILE A 155 -30.24 1.98 5.09
CA ILE A 155 -28.89 1.75 4.58
C ILE A 155 -28.10 0.83 5.51
N ILE A 156 -28.24 1.01 6.82
CA ILE A 156 -27.61 0.14 7.82
C ILE A 156 -28.13 -1.29 7.66
N LEU A 157 -29.42 -1.45 7.36
CA LEU A 157 -30.02 -2.74 7.04
C LEU A 157 -29.44 -3.34 5.75
N GLN A 158 -29.20 -2.55 4.70
CA GLN A 158 -28.55 -3.02 3.47
C GLN A 158 -27.09 -3.43 3.71
N LEU A 159 -26.32 -2.65 4.47
CA LEU A 159 -24.94 -2.96 4.84
C LEU A 159 -24.82 -4.24 5.66
N ASN A 160 -25.74 -4.46 6.61
CA ASN A 160 -25.76 -5.66 7.44
C ASN A 160 -26.09 -6.93 6.66
N LYS A 161 -26.82 -6.82 5.53
CA LYS A 161 -27.10 -7.95 4.63
C LYS A 161 -25.88 -8.42 3.84
N ILE A 162 -24.88 -7.57 3.64
CA ILE A 162 -23.64 -7.96 2.96
C ILE A 162 -22.89 -8.91 3.89
N ASP A 163 -22.65 -10.15 3.47
CA ASP A 163 -21.81 -11.08 4.24
C ASP A 163 -20.35 -10.89 3.84
N GLU A 164 -19.55 -10.25 4.71
CA GLU A 164 -18.13 -10.00 4.47
C GLU A 164 -17.34 -11.31 4.34
N ARG A 165 -17.78 -12.42 4.94
CA ARG A 165 -17.03 -13.69 4.84
C ARG A 165 -17.08 -14.27 3.45
N LYS A 166 -18.14 -13.99 2.69
CA LYS A 166 -18.25 -14.38 1.28
C LYS A 166 -17.26 -13.66 0.38
N ALA A 167 -16.66 -12.57 0.86
CA ALA A 167 -15.59 -11.88 0.14
C ALA A 167 -14.27 -12.65 0.16
N ILE A 168 -14.10 -13.60 1.08
CA ILE A 168 -12.96 -14.52 1.09
C ILE A 168 -13.22 -15.58 0.02
N THR A 169 -12.54 -15.44 -1.11
CA THR A 169 -12.59 -16.37 -2.24
C THR A 169 -11.90 -17.70 -1.92
N ASN A 170 -10.73 -17.63 -1.27
CA ASN A 170 -9.89 -18.79 -0.98
C ASN A 170 -9.24 -18.65 0.41
N LEU A 171 -9.80 -19.37 1.39
CA LEU A 171 -9.35 -19.33 2.78
C LEU A 171 -7.94 -19.94 2.99
N PRO A 172 -7.58 -21.08 2.37
CA PRO A 172 -6.19 -21.56 2.38
C PRO A 172 -5.20 -20.52 1.86
N LEU A 173 -5.49 -19.91 0.70
CA LEU A 173 -4.63 -18.88 0.12
C LEU A 173 -4.48 -17.68 1.05
N LEU A 174 -5.58 -17.20 1.65
CA LEU A 174 -5.55 -16.09 2.60
C LEU A 174 -4.62 -16.37 3.79
N LYS A 175 -4.73 -17.56 4.40
CA LYS A 175 -3.86 -17.94 5.53
C LYS A 175 -2.40 -18.02 5.10
N ASN A 176 -2.12 -18.60 3.94
CA ASN A 176 -0.77 -18.73 3.42
C ASN A 176 -0.17 -17.36 3.07
N SER A 177 -0.92 -16.48 2.42
CA SER A 177 -0.51 -15.09 2.14
C SER A 177 -0.20 -14.34 3.42
N LEU A 178 -1.05 -14.40 4.44
CA LEU A 178 -0.81 -13.72 5.72
C LEU A 178 0.41 -14.28 6.45
N LEU A 179 0.57 -15.60 6.46
CA LEU A 179 1.73 -16.26 7.09
C LEU A 179 3.03 -15.87 6.39
N ILE A 180 3.06 -15.92 5.05
CA ILE A 180 4.24 -15.55 4.27
C ILE A 180 4.54 -14.06 4.40
N LEU A 181 3.52 -13.19 4.48
CA LEU A 181 3.70 -11.77 4.74
C LEU A 181 4.42 -11.52 6.07
N VAL A 182 3.93 -12.14 7.15
CA VAL A 182 4.51 -12.01 8.49
C VAL A 182 5.95 -12.53 8.50
N ILE A 183 6.21 -13.68 7.87
CA ILE A 183 7.57 -14.21 7.74
C ILE A 183 8.46 -13.22 6.97
N THR A 184 8.00 -12.69 5.85
CA THR A 184 8.76 -11.75 5.01
C THR A 184 9.09 -10.47 5.78
N ILE A 185 8.13 -9.91 6.53
CA ILE A 185 8.35 -8.72 7.35
C ILE A 185 9.38 -9.01 8.45
N ILE A 186 9.23 -10.12 9.18
CA ILE A 186 10.17 -10.51 10.24
C ILE A 186 11.57 -10.73 9.66
N SER A 187 11.67 -11.47 8.55
CA SER A 187 12.94 -11.68 7.84
C SER A 187 13.57 -10.37 7.38
N SER A 188 12.78 -9.38 6.94
CA SER A 188 13.28 -8.05 6.57
C SER A 188 13.86 -7.28 7.76
N PHE A 189 13.26 -7.39 8.95
CA PHE A 189 13.82 -6.79 10.17
C PHE A 189 15.18 -7.39 10.55
N PHE A 190 15.33 -8.70 10.39
CA PHE A 190 16.57 -9.41 10.75
C PHE A 190 17.57 -9.52 9.59
N SER A 191 17.25 -9.04 8.39
CA SER A 191 18.06 -9.26 7.19
C SER A 191 19.48 -8.70 7.34
N HIS A 192 19.61 -7.55 8.01
CA HIS A 192 20.90 -6.94 8.30
C HIS A 192 21.77 -7.77 9.25
N LEU A 193 21.17 -8.49 10.22
CA LEU A 193 21.95 -9.35 11.14
C LEU A 193 22.49 -10.60 10.44
N ILE A 194 21.83 -11.05 9.38
CA ILE A 194 22.14 -12.28 8.64
C ILE A 194 22.94 -11.94 7.35
N ASN A 195 23.27 -10.66 7.10
CA ASN A 195 23.86 -10.17 5.85
C ASN A 195 23.07 -10.62 4.59
N LEU A 196 21.75 -10.72 4.71
CA LEU A 196 20.85 -11.09 3.62
C LEU A 196 20.34 -9.84 2.93
N ASP A 197 20.48 -9.80 1.60
CA ASP A 197 19.89 -8.76 0.78
C ASP A 197 18.36 -8.81 0.86
N LEU A 198 17.73 -7.65 1.09
CA LEU A 198 16.27 -7.51 1.12
C LEU A 198 15.61 -8.06 -0.15
N SER A 199 16.25 -7.92 -1.32
CA SER A 199 15.74 -8.48 -2.57
C SER A 199 15.55 -9.99 -2.53
N ILE A 200 16.43 -10.71 -1.84
CA ILE A 200 16.33 -12.17 -1.70
C ILE A 200 15.15 -12.52 -0.81
N VAL A 201 14.95 -11.79 0.28
CA VAL A 201 13.82 -12.00 1.22
C VAL A 201 12.47 -11.86 0.48
N TYR A 202 12.29 -10.77 -0.27
CA TYR A 202 11.03 -10.54 -1.00
C TYR A 202 10.83 -11.49 -2.18
N LEU A 203 11.88 -11.84 -2.92
CA LEU A 203 11.79 -12.80 -4.02
C LEU A 203 11.48 -14.22 -3.52
N LEU A 204 12.10 -14.66 -2.43
CA LEU A 204 11.81 -15.95 -1.81
C LEU A 204 10.38 -16.00 -1.27
N GLY A 205 9.93 -14.97 -0.56
CA GLY A 205 8.55 -14.87 -0.09
C GLY A 205 7.54 -14.95 -1.24
N ALA A 206 7.79 -14.20 -2.32
CA ALA A 206 6.97 -14.25 -3.52
C ALA A 206 6.97 -15.62 -4.20
N MET A 207 8.13 -16.26 -4.29
CA MET A 207 8.29 -17.58 -4.91
C MET A 207 7.57 -18.68 -4.12
N ILE A 208 7.70 -18.67 -2.79
CA ILE A 208 6.99 -19.60 -1.90
C ILE A 208 5.49 -19.39 -2.04
N LEU A 209 5.03 -18.13 -2.05
CA LEU A 209 3.60 -17.83 -2.18
C LEU A 209 3.06 -18.26 -3.55
N LEU A 210 3.81 -18.04 -4.62
CA LEU A 210 3.44 -18.47 -5.98
C LEU A 210 3.35 -19.99 -6.09
N PHE A 211 4.26 -20.72 -5.46
CA PHE A 211 4.20 -22.18 -5.43
C PHE A 211 2.98 -22.68 -4.63
N VAL A 212 2.71 -22.06 -3.48
CA VAL A 212 1.60 -22.44 -2.60
C VAL A 212 0.23 -22.05 -3.16
N SER A 213 0.15 -20.96 -3.94
CA SER A 213 -1.12 -20.52 -4.52
C SER A 213 -1.62 -21.44 -5.63
N HIS A 214 -0.73 -22.22 -6.27
CA HIS A 214 -1.02 -23.03 -7.46
C HIS A 214 -1.59 -22.20 -8.63
N ASN A 215 -1.42 -20.88 -8.58
CA ASN A 215 -1.85 -19.99 -9.65
C ASN A 215 -0.93 -20.15 -10.86
N LYS A 216 -1.49 -19.91 -12.05
CA LYS A 216 -0.68 -19.90 -13.27
C LYS A 216 0.25 -18.69 -13.26
N PRO A 217 1.58 -18.88 -13.38
CA PRO A 217 2.53 -17.76 -13.38
C PRO A 217 2.20 -16.71 -14.45
N ASP A 218 1.70 -17.14 -15.61
CA ASP A 218 1.34 -16.27 -16.73
C ASP A 218 0.28 -15.21 -16.36
N GLU A 219 -0.72 -15.60 -15.54
CA GLU A 219 -1.79 -14.70 -15.09
C GLU A 219 -1.26 -13.66 -14.09
N ILE A 220 -0.26 -14.04 -13.29
CA ILE A 220 0.40 -13.14 -12.33
C ILE A 220 1.30 -12.16 -13.08
N TYR A 221 2.12 -12.65 -14.01
CA TYR A 221 3.05 -11.81 -14.78
C TYR A 221 2.35 -10.79 -15.67
N ALA A 222 1.14 -11.11 -16.16
CA ALA A 222 0.32 -10.17 -16.90
C ALA A 222 -0.20 -8.99 -16.04
N GLN A 223 -0.32 -9.18 -14.73
CA GLN A 223 -0.79 -8.15 -13.78
C GLN A 223 0.34 -7.27 -13.22
N ILE A 224 1.60 -7.63 -13.44
CA ILE A 224 2.74 -6.81 -13.03
C ILE A 224 2.73 -5.50 -13.83
N ASP A 225 2.88 -4.36 -13.14
CA ASP A 225 3.05 -3.07 -13.82
C ASP A 225 4.48 -2.92 -14.36
N TRP A 226 4.71 -3.50 -15.53
CA TRP A 226 5.98 -3.42 -16.25
C TRP A 226 6.44 -1.99 -16.51
N ARG A 227 5.52 -1.02 -16.57
CA ARG A 227 5.87 0.39 -16.81
C ARG A 227 6.71 0.94 -15.66
N ILE A 228 6.42 0.58 -14.42
CA ILE A 228 7.20 0.99 -13.24
C ILE A 228 8.61 0.40 -13.31
N ILE A 229 8.73 -0.86 -13.69
CA ILE A 229 10.02 -1.54 -13.81
C ILE A 229 10.89 -0.84 -14.88
N PHE A 230 10.34 -0.63 -16.08
CA PHE A 230 11.06 0.05 -17.16
C PHE A 230 11.37 1.51 -16.82
N PHE A 231 10.45 2.23 -16.19
CA PHE A 231 10.65 3.58 -15.71
C PHE A 231 11.83 3.66 -14.74
N LEU A 232 11.90 2.75 -13.76
CA LEU A 232 12.98 2.71 -12.78
C LEU A 232 14.32 2.30 -13.40
N ILE A 233 14.32 1.40 -14.38
CA ILE A 233 15.54 1.09 -15.14
C ILE A 233 16.04 2.35 -15.83
N GLY A 234 15.17 3.05 -16.57
CA GLY A 234 15.50 4.30 -17.26
C GLY A 234 16.00 5.38 -16.30
N LEU A 235 15.32 5.56 -15.17
CA LEU A 235 15.71 6.54 -14.15
C LEU A 235 17.08 6.23 -13.53
N ASN A 236 17.39 4.95 -13.26
CA ASN A 236 18.70 4.56 -12.74
C ASN A 236 19.82 4.75 -13.79
N VAL A 237 19.54 4.46 -15.07
CA VAL A 237 20.49 4.72 -16.16
C VAL A 237 20.77 6.22 -16.26
N LEU A 238 19.73 7.05 -16.30
CA LEU A 238 19.87 8.51 -16.33
C LEU A 238 20.66 9.03 -15.11
N ALA A 239 20.31 8.61 -13.90
CA ALA A 239 21.04 9.00 -12.69
C ALA A 239 22.51 8.56 -12.72
N GLY A 240 22.81 7.38 -13.25
CA GLY A 240 24.18 6.90 -13.45
C GLY A 240 24.95 7.78 -14.44
N THR A 241 24.37 8.07 -15.60
CA THR A 241 25.02 8.91 -16.62
C THR A 241 25.27 10.34 -16.14
N LEU A 242 24.34 10.95 -15.39
CA LEU A 242 24.53 12.30 -14.84
C LEU A 242 25.67 12.33 -13.81
N LYS A 243 25.83 11.25 -13.05
CA LYS A 243 26.92 11.12 -12.08
C LYS A 243 28.27 10.94 -12.77
N GLU A 244 28.38 10.07 -13.77
CA GLU A 244 29.63 9.81 -14.49
C GLU A 244 30.12 11.02 -15.29
N ASN A 245 29.20 11.84 -15.82
CA ASN A 245 29.55 13.06 -16.57
C ASN A 245 29.81 14.29 -15.69
N GLY A 246 29.88 14.12 -14.36
CA GLY A 246 30.17 15.20 -13.41
C GLY A 246 29.10 16.30 -13.32
N PHE A 247 27.90 16.07 -13.88
CA PHE A 247 26.82 17.05 -13.85
C PHE A 247 26.38 17.36 -12.42
N ILE A 248 26.35 16.34 -11.55
CA ILE A 248 26.02 16.50 -10.13
C ILE A 248 27.03 17.40 -9.42
N GLU A 249 28.32 17.29 -9.76
CA GLU A 249 29.38 18.14 -9.19
C GLU A 249 29.25 19.60 -9.65
N ILE A 250 28.93 19.82 -10.92
CA ILE A 250 28.67 21.16 -11.48
C ILE A 250 27.49 21.84 -10.77
N VAL A 251 26.39 21.12 -10.56
CA VAL A 251 25.22 21.67 -9.86
C VAL A 251 25.54 21.91 -8.38
N SER A 252 26.22 20.98 -7.72
CA SER A 252 26.57 21.10 -6.29
C SER A 252 27.48 22.30 -6.01
N SER A 253 28.49 22.55 -6.87
CA SER A 253 29.41 23.67 -6.71
C SER A 253 28.73 25.03 -6.88
N ARG A 254 27.73 25.13 -7.76
CA ARG A 254 26.92 26.35 -7.93
C ARG A 254 25.92 26.62 -6.81
N LEU A 255 25.48 25.59 -6.09
CA LEU A 255 24.55 25.75 -4.96
C LEU A 255 25.28 26.12 -3.65
N LEU A 256 26.57 25.82 -3.56
CA LEU A 256 27.42 26.12 -2.40
C LEU A 256 28.10 27.50 -2.48
N THR A 257 28.00 28.17 -3.63
CA THR A 257 28.40 29.58 -3.85
C THR A 257 27.19 30.50 -3.82
#